data_AF-A0A447PBE1-F1
#
_entry.id   AF-A0A447PBE1-F1
#
_cell.length_a   1.000
_cell.length_b   1.000
_cell.length_c   1.000
_cell.angle_alpha   90.00
_cell.angle_beta   90.00
_cell.angle_gamma   90.00
#
_symmetry.space_group_name_H-M   'P 1'
#
loop_
_entity.id
_entity.type
_entity.pdbx_description
1 polymer ?
#
loop_
_entity_poly.entity_id
_entity_poly.type
_entity_poly.pdbx_seq_one_letter_code
_entity_poly.pdbx_strand_id
1 'polypeptide(L)'
;MPPVFLMRPIGGWLFGRIADRRGRKASMLISVCMMCMGSLVIACLPGYDTIGTWAPALLLIARLFQGLSVGGEYGTSATYMSEVALEGRKGFFASFQYVTLIGGQLLALLVVVILQQVLEDAELRAWGWRIPFALGAVLAVVALWLRRQLDETSKHETRALKEAGSLKGLWRNRKAFLMVLGFTAAGSLCFYTFTTYMQKYLVNTAGMHANVASGIMTVALCVFMLVQPLFGALSDKIGRRTSMLCFGALATLFTVPILSALQNVTSPYAAFALVDVRAIDCEFLYLD
;
A
#
# COMPACT_ATOMS: atom_id res chain seq x y z
N MET A 1 -4.77 11.25 12.46
CA MET A 1 -4.80 10.49 11.18
C MET A 1 -4.28 11.40 10.07
N PRO A 2 -3.37 10.95 9.20
CA PRO A 2 -2.89 11.79 8.13
C PRO A 2 -4.04 12.15 7.17
N PRO A 3 -4.21 13.41 6.75
CA PRO A 3 -5.27 13.85 5.84
C PRO A 3 -5.31 13.07 4.51
N VAL A 4 -4.18 12.47 4.13
CA VAL A 4 -4.01 11.57 2.98
C VAL A 4 -4.91 10.33 3.06
N PHE A 5 -5.17 9.78 4.26
CA PHE A 5 -6.01 8.58 4.41
C PHE A 5 -7.48 8.85 4.07
N LEU A 6 -7.96 10.07 4.30
CA LEU A 6 -9.33 10.47 3.96
C LEU A 6 -9.54 10.62 2.45
N MET A 7 -8.48 10.93 1.70
CA MET A 7 -8.57 11.07 0.24
C MET A 7 -8.57 9.75 -0.50
N ARG A 8 -8.11 8.65 0.12
CA ARG A 8 -8.04 7.33 -0.53
C ARG A 8 -9.43 6.77 -0.90
N PRO A 9 -10.46 6.78 -0.03
CA PRO A 9 -11.82 6.39 -0.42
C PRO A 9 -12.40 7.26 -1.53
N ILE A 10 -12.16 8.57 -1.47
CA ILE A 10 -12.63 9.53 -2.48
C ILE A 10 -11.97 9.25 -3.83
N GLY A 11 -10.66 8.98 -3.82
CA GLY A 11 -9.90 8.55 -4.99
C GLY A 11 -10.42 7.23 -5.56
N GLY A 12 -10.61 6.21 -4.73
CA GLY A 12 -11.16 4.92 -5.16
C GLY A 12 -12.52 5.05 -5.84
N TRP A 13 -13.41 5.89 -5.30
CA TRP A 13 -14.70 6.17 -5.92
C TRP A 13 -14.57 6.92 -7.25
N LEU A 14 -13.78 8.00 -7.29
CA LEU A 14 -13.59 8.83 -8.48
C LEU A 14 -12.96 8.03 -9.61
N PHE A 15 -11.85 7.35 -9.34
CA PHE A 15 -11.10 6.58 -10.32
C PHE A 15 -11.80 5.27 -10.69
N GLY A 16 -12.60 4.68 -9.79
CA GLY A 16 -13.49 3.56 -10.13
C GLY A 16 -14.53 3.98 -11.18
N ARG A 17 -15.18 5.13 -10.98
CA ARG A 17 -16.13 5.68 -11.96
C ARG A 17 -15.46 6.07 -13.29
N ILE A 18 -14.23 6.59 -13.24
CA ILE A 18 -13.44 6.88 -14.44
C ILE A 18 -13.07 5.58 -15.15
N ALA A 19 -12.69 4.52 -14.43
CA ALA A 19 -12.37 3.23 -15.01
C ALA A 19 -13.57 2.61 -15.73
N ASP A 20 -14.75 2.65 -15.11
CA ASP A 20 -15.98 2.10 -15.67
C ASP A 20 -16.47 2.86 -16.92
N ARG A 21 -16.20 4.17 -17.03
CA ARG A 21 -16.67 5.00 -18.15
C ARG A 21 -15.61 5.22 -19.24
N ARG A 22 -14.39 5.56 -18.82
CA ARG A 22 -13.28 5.96 -19.70
C ARG A 22 -12.27 4.82 -19.93
N GLY A 23 -12.47 3.65 -19.34
CA GLY A 23 -11.58 2.51 -19.47
C GLY A 23 -10.55 2.45 -18.34
N ARG A 24 -10.06 1.25 -18.06
CA ARG A 24 -9.16 0.98 -16.94
C ARG A 24 -7.77 1.57 -17.18
N LYS A 25 -7.28 1.50 -18.42
CA LYS A 25 -6.01 2.10 -18.83
C LYS A 25 -6.01 3.61 -18.58
N ALA A 26 -7.08 4.29 -18.99
CA ALA A 26 -7.22 5.73 -18.81
C ALA A 26 -7.22 6.13 -17.33
N SER A 27 -7.93 5.37 -16.49
CA SER A 27 -7.95 5.62 -15.05
C SER A 27 -6.58 5.45 -14.40
N MET A 28 -5.86 4.38 -14.76
CA MET A 28 -4.49 4.13 -14.30
C MET A 28 -3.51 5.25 -14.70
N LEU A 29 -3.57 5.72 -15.96
CA LEU A 29 -2.69 6.78 -16.45
C LEU A 29 -2.96 8.12 -15.74
N ILE A 30 -4.23 8.50 -15.56
CA ILE A 30 -4.60 9.74 -14.86
C ILE A 30 -4.12 9.70 -13.41
N SER A 31 -4.25 8.55 -12.74
CA SER A 31 -3.77 8.39 -11.38
C SER A 31 -2.26 8.60 -11.29
N VAL A 32 -1.46 7.92 -12.11
CA VAL A 32 0.01 8.04 -12.07
C VAL A 32 0.47 9.45 -12.41
N CYS A 33 -0.18 10.14 -13.36
CA CYS A 33 0.10 11.55 -13.64
C CYS A 33 -0.13 12.43 -12.41
N MET A 34 -1.22 12.21 -11.68
CA MET A 34 -1.53 12.95 -10.46
C MET A 34 -0.51 12.67 -9.35
N MET A 35 -0.05 11.43 -9.19
CA MET A 35 1.04 11.08 -8.27
C MET A 35 2.34 11.81 -8.64
N CYS A 36 2.70 11.79 -9.93
CA CYS A 36 3.92 12.42 -10.45
C CYS A 36 3.92 13.93 -10.20
N MET A 37 2.82 14.62 -10.54
CA MET A 37 2.66 16.05 -10.26
C MET A 37 2.77 16.34 -8.76
N GLY A 38 2.14 15.53 -7.90
CA GLY A 38 2.26 15.69 -6.46
C GLY A 38 3.70 15.56 -5.95
N SER A 39 4.45 14.58 -6.45
CA SER A 39 5.86 14.38 -6.08
C SER A 39 6.76 15.51 -6.58
N LEU A 40 6.56 16.00 -7.81
CA LEU A 40 7.31 17.12 -8.37
C LEU A 40 7.05 18.42 -7.60
N VAL A 41 5.78 18.70 -7.25
CA VAL A 41 5.42 19.86 -6.44
C VAL A 41 6.11 19.82 -5.08
N ILE A 42 6.18 18.65 -4.43
CA ILE A 42 6.88 18.50 -3.14
C ILE A 42 8.38 18.68 -3.29
N ALA A 43 8.99 18.11 -4.34
CA ALA A 43 10.42 18.21 -4.59
C ALA A 43 10.87 19.65 -4.86
N CYS A 44 10.07 20.41 -5.61
CA CYS A 44 10.33 21.81 -5.96
C CYS A 44 9.83 22.82 -4.92
N LEU A 45 9.22 22.37 -3.81
CA LEU A 45 8.59 23.27 -2.86
C LEU A 45 9.65 24.12 -2.11
N PRO A 46 9.51 25.45 -2.13
CA PRO A 46 10.34 26.34 -1.32
C PRO A 46 10.10 26.07 0.18
N GLY A 47 11.13 26.30 1.00
CA GLY A 47 11.04 26.13 2.44
C GLY A 47 10.13 27.16 3.11
N TYR A 48 9.85 26.94 4.40
CA TYR A 48 9.08 27.87 5.21
C TYR A 48 9.69 29.28 5.22
N ASP A 49 11.03 29.38 5.20
CA ASP A 49 11.74 30.67 5.20
C ASP A 49 11.43 31.54 3.98
N THR A 50 11.03 30.92 2.85
CA THR A 50 10.74 31.62 1.60
C THR A 50 9.26 31.96 1.40
N ILE A 51 8.34 31.08 1.78
CA ILE A 51 6.90 31.21 1.48
C ILE A 51 6.00 31.14 2.72
N GLY A 52 6.58 31.06 3.91
CA GLY A 52 5.87 31.06 5.19
C GLY A 52 4.82 29.95 5.28
N THR A 53 3.61 30.32 5.72
CA THR A 53 2.47 29.40 5.91
C THR A 53 2.00 28.73 4.62
N TRP A 54 2.38 29.23 3.44
CA TRP A 54 2.06 28.57 2.17
C TRP A 54 2.85 27.27 1.95
N ALA A 55 4.05 27.11 2.55
CA ALA A 55 4.80 25.86 2.45
C ALA A 55 4.01 24.64 2.99
N PRO A 56 3.56 24.62 4.26
CA PRO A 56 2.78 23.49 4.76
C PRO A 56 1.42 23.36 4.05
N ALA A 57 0.80 24.46 3.59
CA ALA A 57 -0.46 24.40 2.84
C ALA A 57 -0.30 23.71 1.47
N LEU A 58 0.71 24.09 0.69
CA LEU A 58 1.00 23.47 -0.60
C LEU A 58 1.46 22.03 -0.44
N LEU A 59 2.27 21.73 0.59
CA LEU A 59 2.67 20.37 0.93
C LEU A 59 1.43 19.51 1.24
N LEU A 60 0.50 20.04 2.04
CA LEU A 60 -0.76 19.37 2.36
C LEU A 60 -1.57 19.09 1.08
N ILE A 61 -1.76 20.08 0.21
CA ILE A 61 -2.48 19.93 -1.05
C ILE A 61 -1.83 18.86 -1.93
N ALA A 62 -0.51 18.91 -2.11
CA ALA A 62 0.23 17.92 -2.89
C ALA A 62 0.06 16.49 -2.31
N ARG A 63 0.09 16.35 -0.98
CA ARG A 63 -0.17 15.09 -0.28
C ARG A 63 -1.60 14.59 -0.46
N LEU A 64 -2.59 15.48 -0.49
CA LEU A 64 -3.99 15.13 -0.76
C LEU A 64 -4.15 14.57 -2.18
N PHE A 65 -3.51 15.20 -3.18
CA PHE A 65 -3.49 14.71 -4.56
C PHE A 65 -2.82 13.34 -4.69
N GLN A 66 -1.68 13.13 -4.04
CA GLN A 66 -1.04 11.80 -3.97
C GLN A 66 -1.95 10.76 -3.31
N GLY A 67 -2.65 11.12 -2.22
CA GLY A 67 -3.61 10.24 -1.56
C GLY A 67 -4.78 9.82 -2.44
N LEU A 68 -5.32 10.76 -3.22
CA LEU A 68 -6.38 10.51 -4.19
C LEU A 68 -5.93 9.51 -5.27
N SER A 69 -4.72 9.73 -5.81
CA SER A 69 -4.11 8.85 -6.81
C SER A 69 -3.94 7.42 -6.30
N VAL A 70 -3.32 7.24 -5.13
CA VAL A 70 -3.10 5.90 -4.54
C VAL A 70 -4.42 5.16 -4.33
N GLY A 71 -5.48 5.86 -3.91
CA GLY A 71 -6.80 5.27 -3.74
C GLY A 71 -7.40 4.72 -5.04
N GLY A 72 -7.15 5.40 -6.17
CA GLY A 72 -7.63 4.97 -7.48
C GLY A 72 -6.77 3.90 -8.14
N GLU A 73 -5.45 3.98 -7.99
CA GLU A 73 -4.49 3.07 -8.62
C GLU A 73 -4.62 1.64 -8.06
N TYR A 74 -4.81 1.52 -6.74
CA TYR A 74 -4.91 0.21 -6.08
C TYR A 74 -6.11 -0.61 -6.57
N GLY A 75 -7.30 -0.01 -6.55
CA GLY A 75 -8.53 -0.69 -6.96
C GLY A 75 -8.55 -1.03 -8.46
N THR A 76 -8.10 -0.10 -9.31
CA THR A 76 -8.04 -0.32 -10.76
C THR A 76 -7.00 -1.37 -11.15
N SER A 77 -5.85 -1.41 -10.47
CA SER A 77 -4.81 -2.42 -10.71
C SER A 77 -5.21 -3.81 -10.26
N ALA A 78 -5.79 -3.95 -9.05
CA ALA A 78 -6.30 -5.23 -8.57
C ALA A 78 -7.37 -5.80 -9.52
N THR A 79 -8.30 -4.95 -9.97
CA THR A 79 -9.34 -5.39 -10.90
C THR A 79 -8.76 -5.74 -12.27
N TYR A 80 -7.80 -4.95 -12.80
CA TYR A 80 -7.14 -5.24 -14.08
C TYR A 80 -6.40 -6.57 -14.04
N MET A 81 -5.63 -6.82 -12.98
CA MET A 81 -4.88 -8.07 -12.81
C MET A 81 -5.81 -9.27 -12.72
N SER A 82 -6.95 -9.17 -12.02
CA SER A 82 -7.92 -10.27 -11.96
C SER A 82 -8.65 -10.55 -13.28
N GLU A 83 -8.75 -9.56 -14.18
CA GLU A 83 -9.29 -9.74 -15.54
C GLU A 83 -8.28 -10.36 -16.51
N VAL A 84 -7.00 -10.03 -16.36
CA VAL A 84 -5.91 -10.51 -17.25
C VAL A 84 -5.29 -11.82 -16.74
N ALA A 85 -5.44 -12.14 -15.45
CA ALA A 85 -4.86 -13.34 -14.85
C ALA A 85 -5.46 -14.63 -15.43
N LEU A 86 -4.56 -15.55 -15.78
CA LEU A 86 -4.88 -16.92 -16.19
C LEU A 86 -5.74 -17.62 -15.12
N GLU A 87 -6.72 -18.41 -15.57
CA GLU A 87 -7.57 -19.20 -14.67
C GLU A 87 -6.72 -20.12 -13.76
N GLY A 88 -7.04 -20.12 -12.47
CA GLY A 88 -6.32 -20.91 -11.46
C GLY A 88 -4.98 -20.34 -10.96
N ARG A 89 -4.57 -19.13 -11.40
CA ARG A 89 -3.34 -18.45 -10.91
C ARG A 89 -3.60 -17.02 -10.41
N LYS A 90 -4.85 -16.70 -10.04
CA LYS A 90 -5.27 -15.33 -9.75
C LYS A 90 -4.61 -14.79 -8.47
N GLY A 91 -4.51 -15.62 -7.43
CA GLY A 91 -3.83 -15.30 -6.17
C GLY A 91 -2.33 -15.11 -6.36
N PHE A 92 -1.68 -15.93 -7.19
CA PHE A 92 -0.28 -15.75 -7.55
C PHE A 92 -0.04 -14.41 -8.24
N PHE A 93 -0.83 -14.04 -9.26
CA PHE A 93 -0.67 -12.74 -9.90
C PHE A 93 -0.98 -11.59 -8.93
N ALA A 94 -2.05 -11.67 -8.15
CA ALA A 94 -2.40 -10.65 -7.15
C ALA A 94 -1.30 -10.43 -6.11
N SER A 95 -0.58 -11.49 -5.71
CA SER A 95 0.53 -11.38 -4.75
C SER A 95 1.66 -10.46 -5.22
N PHE A 96 1.92 -10.36 -6.53
CA PHE A 96 2.93 -9.44 -7.08
C PHE A 96 2.60 -7.97 -6.82
N GLN A 97 1.32 -7.62 -6.69
CA GLN A 97 0.91 -6.27 -6.31
C GLN A 97 1.39 -5.92 -4.89
N TYR A 98 1.42 -6.89 -3.98
CA TYR A 98 1.90 -6.67 -2.62
C TYR A 98 3.42 -6.69 -2.53
N VAL A 99 4.06 -7.58 -3.28
CA VAL A 99 5.52 -7.64 -3.41
C VAL A 99 6.06 -6.29 -3.90
N THR A 100 5.41 -5.68 -4.88
CA THR A 100 5.79 -4.36 -5.39
C THR A 100 5.53 -3.22 -4.39
N LEU A 101 4.48 -3.31 -3.58
CA LEU A 101 4.21 -2.33 -2.50
C LEU A 101 5.28 -2.37 -1.41
N ILE A 102 5.63 -3.55 -0.91
CA ILE A 102 6.65 -3.72 0.13
C ILE A 102 8.04 -3.44 -0.43
N GLY A 103 8.32 -3.92 -1.66
CA GLY A 103 9.58 -3.63 -2.36
C GLY A 103 9.78 -2.13 -2.56
N GLY A 104 8.72 -1.38 -2.91
CA GLY A 104 8.76 0.08 -2.99
C GLY A 104 9.06 0.75 -1.64
N GLN A 105 8.47 0.24 -0.55
CA GLN A 105 8.76 0.72 0.81
C GLN A 105 10.21 0.45 1.23
N LEU A 106 10.72 -0.75 0.95
CA LEU A 106 12.11 -1.13 1.24
C LEU A 106 13.11 -0.30 0.42
N LEU A 107 12.81 -0.05 -0.85
CA LEU A 107 13.64 0.81 -1.70
C LEU A 107 13.64 2.26 -1.19
N ALA A 108 12.49 2.79 -0.77
CA ALA A 108 12.42 4.11 -0.16
C ALA A 108 13.24 4.19 1.15
N LEU A 109 13.16 3.16 2.00
CA LEU A 109 13.97 3.06 3.22
C LEU A 109 15.46 3.01 2.91
N LEU A 110 15.86 2.22 1.91
CA LEU A 110 17.25 2.12 1.46
C LEU A 110 17.80 3.48 1.01
N VAL A 111 17.02 4.24 0.23
CA VAL A 111 17.41 5.59 -0.19
C VAL A 111 17.62 6.50 1.00
N VAL A 112 16.74 6.47 2.00
CA VAL A 112 16.90 7.28 3.23
C VAL A 112 18.15 6.88 4.00
N VAL A 113 18.41 5.58 4.15
CA VAL A 113 19.62 5.08 4.83
C VAL A 113 20.89 5.55 4.11
N ILE A 114 20.93 5.45 2.78
CA ILE A 114 22.08 5.94 1.99
C ILE A 114 22.28 7.45 2.21
N LEU A 115 21.20 8.24 2.20
CA LEU A 115 21.31 9.69 2.44
C LEU A 115 21.81 10.00 3.85
N GLN A 116 21.42 9.24 4.86
CA GLN A 116 21.91 9.40 6.24
C GLN A 116 23.39 9.02 6.42
N GLN A 117 23.96 8.21 5.53
CA GLN A 117 25.38 7.85 5.55
C GLN A 117 26.25 8.85 4.78
N VAL A 118 25.67 9.58 3.83
CA VAL A 118 26.39 10.49 2.92
C VAL A 118 26.28 11.95 3.37
N LEU A 119 25.16 12.36 3.97
CA LEU A 119 24.92 13.73 4.41
C LEU A 119 24.90 13.84 5.94
N GLU A 120 25.33 14.99 6.45
CA GLU A 120 25.14 15.34 7.85
C GLU A 120 23.65 15.65 8.15
N ASP A 121 23.24 15.48 9.42
CA ASP A 121 21.86 15.71 9.87
C ASP A 121 21.33 17.11 9.51
N ALA A 122 22.20 18.12 9.52
CA ALA A 122 21.84 19.49 9.15
C ALA A 122 21.48 19.62 7.67
N GLU A 123 22.27 19.00 6.78
CA GLU A 123 22.04 19.02 5.34
C GLU A 123 20.81 18.19 4.94
N LEU A 124 20.62 17.05 5.62
CA LEU A 124 19.48 16.17 5.41
C LEU A 124 18.15 16.90 5.69
N ARG A 125 18.11 17.72 6.75
CA ARG A 125 16.95 18.56 7.10
C ARG A 125 16.80 19.78 6.19
N ALA A 126 17.91 20.37 5.73
CA ALA A 126 17.88 21.54 4.87
C ALA A 126 17.36 21.21 3.46
N TRP A 127 17.90 20.17 2.82
CA TRP A 127 17.59 19.85 1.42
C TRP A 127 17.55 18.36 1.09
N GLY A 128 18.24 17.50 1.86
CA GLY A 128 18.33 16.06 1.57
C GLY A 128 16.97 15.35 1.49
N TRP A 129 15.97 15.82 2.25
CA TRP A 129 14.60 15.32 2.19
C TRP A 129 13.93 15.46 0.81
N ARG A 130 14.41 16.33 -0.08
CA ARG A 130 13.87 16.50 -1.45
C ARG A 130 14.26 15.35 -2.38
N ILE A 131 15.40 14.70 -2.15
CA ILE A 131 15.95 13.66 -3.03
C ILE A 131 14.99 12.47 -3.19
N PRO A 132 14.41 11.88 -2.11
CA PRO A 132 13.45 10.80 -2.26
C PRO A 132 12.20 11.18 -3.08
N PHE A 133 11.74 12.44 -2.99
CA PHE A 133 10.59 12.91 -3.78
C PHE A 133 10.95 13.10 -5.25
N ALA A 134 12.13 13.63 -5.54
CA ALA A 134 12.63 13.74 -6.91
C ALA A 134 12.80 12.35 -7.56
N LEU A 135 13.36 11.38 -6.82
CA LEU A 135 13.47 9.99 -7.28
C LEU A 135 12.08 9.38 -7.55
N GLY A 136 11.12 9.61 -6.64
CA GLY A 136 9.73 9.18 -6.82
C GLY A 136 9.06 9.80 -8.04
N ALA A 137 9.36 11.07 -8.37
CA ALA A 137 8.87 11.72 -9.58
C ALA A 137 9.45 11.08 -10.85
N VAL A 138 10.75 10.78 -10.88
CA VAL A 138 11.40 10.10 -12.01
C VAL A 138 10.80 8.70 -12.22
N LEU A 139 10.65 7.92 -11.14
CA LEU A 139 10.03 6.60 -11.20
C LEU A 139 8.58 6.66 -11.68
N ALA A 140 7.82 7.69 -11.31
CA ALA A 140 6.46 7.88 -11.79
C ALA A 140 6.41 8.19 -13.31
N VAL A 141 7.38 8.91 -13.86
CA VAL A 141 7.50 9.12 -15.32
C VAL A 141 7.81 7.81 -16.04
N VAL A 142 8.72 6.99 -15.50
CA VAL A 142 9.00 5.65 -16.05
C VAL A 142 7.74 4.77 -15.99
N ALA A 143 7.02 4.77 -14.87
CA ALA A 143 5.75 4.06 -14.74
C ALA A 143 4.70 4.54 -15.76
N LEU A 144 4.63 5.85 -16.02
CA LEU A 144 3.76 6.41 -17.05
C LEU A 144 4.14 5.89 -18.44
N TRP A 145 5.44 5.82 -18.75
CA TRP A 145 5.93 5.29 -20.02
C TRP A 145 5.57 3.81 -20.20
N LEU A 146 5.79 2.97 -19.18
CA LEU A 146 5.41 1.56 -19.20
C LEU A 146 3.90 1.36 -19.35
N ARG A 147 3.08 2.13 -18.62
CA ARG A 147 1.62 2.02 -18.65
C ARG A 147 0.99 2.43 -20.00
N ARG A 148 1.71 3.16 -20.85
CA ARG A 148 1.23 3.48 -22.22
C ARG A 148 1.10 2.23 -23.08
N GLN A 149 1.84 1.17 -22.78
CA GLN A 149 1.84 -0.09 -23.54
C GLN A 149 0.76 -1.09 -23.08
N LEU A 150 0.00 -0.79 -22.02
CA LEU A 150 -1.07 -1.67 -21.54
C LEU A 150 -2.26 -1.72 -22.51
N ASP A 151 -2.82 -2.92 -22.71
CA ASP A 151 -4.06 -3.11 -23.45
C ASP A 151 -5.28 -2.75 -22.61
N GLU A 152 -6.32 -2.23 -23.27
CA GLU A 152 -7.59 -1.90 -22.61
C GLU A 152 -8.42 -3.17 -22.41
N THR A 153 -8.69 -3.53 -21.16
CA THR A 153 -9.46 -4.74 -20.83
C THR A 153 -10.96 -4.50 -20.73
N SER A 154 -11.39 -3.25 -20.60
CA SER A 154 -12.82 -2.91 -20.52
C SER A 154 -13.48 -3.02 -21.90
N LYS A 155 -14.36 -4.02 -22.08
CA LYS A 155 -15.21 -4.15 -23.26
C LYS A 155 -16.09 -2.92 -23.45
N HIS A 156 -16.21 -2.44 -24.69
CA HIS A 156 -16.93 -1.21 -25.03
C HIS A 156 -18.44 -1.28 -24.70
N GLU A 157 -19.03 -2.47 -24.76
CA GLU A 157 -20.45 -2.73 -24.42
C GLU A 157 -20.77 -2.48 -22.94
N THR A 158 -19.84 -2.79 -22.03
CA THR A 158 -20.03 -2.60 -20.57
C THR A 158 -19.93 -1.12 -20.19
N ARG A 159 -19.16 -0.32 -20.94
CA ARG A 159 -18.99 1.13 -20.76
C ARG A 159 -20.24 1.95 -21.15
N ALA A 160 -21.11 1.39 -21.99
CA ALA A 160 -22.32 2.03 -22.50
C ALA A 160 -23.54 1.91 -21.56
N LEU A 161 -23.46 1.08 -20.52
CA LEU A 161 -24.54 0.94 -19.54
C LEU A 161 -24.69 2.24 -18.72
N LYS A 162 -25.90 2.83 -18.74
CA LYS A 162 -26.24 4.07 -18.01
C LYS A 162 -25.93 4.04 -16.50
N GLU A 163 -25.86 2.84 -15.91
CA GLU A 163 -25.60 2.63 -14.47
C GLU A 163 -24.15 2.27 -14.12
N ALA A 164 -23.23 2.17 -15.09
CA ALA A 164 -21.82 1.87 -14.83
C ALA A 164 -21.18 2.92 -13.89
N GLY A 165 -20.61 2.47 -12.76
CA GLY A 165 -20.05 3.30 -11.70
C GLY A 165 -21.06 4.06 -10.83
N SER A 166 -22.34 3.66 -10.80
CA SER A 166 -23.38 4.32 -9.99
C SER A 166 -23.44 3.79 -8.55
N LEU A 167 -23.47 4.70 -7.57
CA LEU A 167 -23.70 4.39 -6.15
C LEU A 167 -25.02 3.64 -5.92
N LYS A 168 -26.01 3.82 -6.80
CA LYS A 168 -27.32 3.16 -6.75
C LYS A 168 -27.22 1.66 -7.05
N GLY A 169 -26.34 1.26 -7.97
CA GLY A 169 -26.06 -0.14 -8.28
C GLY A 169 -25.29 -0.84 -7.16
N LEU A 170 -24.36 -0.12 -6.52
CA LEU A 170 -23.63 -0.62 -5.35
C LEU A 170 -24.57 -0.87 -4.16
N TRP A 171 -25.50 0.07 -3.91
CA TRP A 171 -26.47 -0.05 -2.82
C TRP A 171 -27.47 -1.20 -3.02
N ARG A 172 -27.74 -1.59 -4.28
CA ARG A 172 -28.57 -2.76 -4.60
C ARG A 172 -27.96 -4.06 -4.05
N ASN A 173 -26.63 -4.12 -3.95
CA ASN A 173 -25.86 -5.23 -3.40
C ASN A 173 -25.24 -4.91 -2.03
N ARG A 174 -25.96 -4.15 -1.17
CA ARG A 174 -25.46 -3.68 0.13
C ARG A 174 -24.82 -4.76 1.03
N LYS A 175 -25.34 -6.01 0.99
CA LYS A 175 -24.79 -7.11 1.78
C LYS A 175 -23.38 -7.50 1.30
N ALA A 176 -23.21 -7.65 -0.01
CA ALA A 176 -21.90 -7.95 -0.61
C ALA A 176 -20.92 -6.79 -0.38
N PHE A 177 -21.39 -5.54 -0.56
CA PHE A 177 -20.58 -4.34 -0.29
C PHE A 177 -20.10 -4.27 1.16
N LEU A 178 -21.00 -4.46 2.14
CA LEU A 178 -20.64 -4.42 3.56
C LEU A 178 -19.67 -5.54 3.95
N MET A 179 -19.85 -6.76 3.40
CA MET A 179 -18.90 -7.85 3.62
C MET A 179 -17.52 -7.50 3.10
N VAL A 180 -17.41 -7.08 1.83
CA VAL A 180 -16.12 -6.69 1.24
C VAL A 180 -15.49 -5.52 2.00
N LEU A 181 -16.28 -4.52 2.38
CA LEU A 181 -15.81 -3.39 3.18
C LEU A 181 -15.24 -3.85 4.53
N GLY A 182 -15.94 -4.75 5.23
CA GLY A 182 -15.48 -5.32 6.49
C GLY A 182 -14.17 -6.10 6.34
N PHE A 183 -14.08 -6.99 5.35
CA PHE A 183 -12.87 -7.77 5.08
C PHE A 183 -11.69 -6.88 4.69
N THR A 184 -11.88 -5.93 3.78
CA THR A 184 -10.80 -5.02 3.35
C THR A 184 -10.37 -4.07 4.47
N ALA A 185 -11.29 -3.65 5.34
CA ALA A 185 -10.97 -2.81 6.49
C ALA A 185 -10.15 -3.57 7.53
N ALA A 186 -10.57 -4.80 7.89
CA ALA A 186 -9.79 -5.68 8.77
C ALA A 186 -8.42 -6.03 8.15
N GLY A 187 -8.43 -6.31 6.84
CA GLY A 187 -7.34 -6.32 5.88
C GLY A 187 -6.25 -5.30 6.17
N SER A 188 -6.64 -4.08 5.84
CA SER A 188 -5.81 -2.90 5.93
C SER A 188 -5.36 -2.64 7.35
N LEU A 189 -6.22 -2.84 8.35
CA LEU A 189 -5.87 -2.62 9.76
C LEU A 189 -4.74 -3.56 10.20
N CYS A 190 -4.82 -4.85 9.88
CA CYS A 190 -3.77 -5.81 10.22
C CYS A 190 -2.46 -5.45 9.53
N PHE A 191 -2.51 -5.12 8.24
CA PHE A 191 -1.34 -4.71 7.48
C PHE A 191 -0.66 -3.47 8.02
N TYR A 192 -1.39 -2.38 8.26
CA TYR A 192 -0.78 -1.14 8.78
C TYR A 192 -0.30 -1.30 10.23
N THR A 193 -0.99 -2.13 11.02
CA THR A 193 -0.52 -2.46 12.38
C THR A 193 0.84 -3.15 12.31
N PHE A 194 1.02 -4.09 11.38
CA PHE A 194 2.28 -4.80 11.21
C PHE A 194 3.37 -3.93 10.57
N THR A 195 3.11 -3.39 9.38
CA THR A 195 4.13 -2.71 8.57
C THR A 195 4.53 -1.34 9.11
N THR A 196 3.63 -0.64 9.82
CA THR A 196 3.84 0.75 10.25
C THR A 196 3.89 0.90 11.77
N TYR A 197 3.01 0.22 12.49
CA TYR A 197 2.92 0.38 13.95
C TYR A 197 3.90 -0.53 14.71
N MET A 198 4.19 -1.75 14.22
CA MET A 198 5.08 -2.69 14.90
C MET A 198 6.46 -2.08 15.21
N GLN A 199 7.04 -1.33 14.27
CA GLN A 199 8.32 -0.64 14.52
C GLN A 199 8.23 0.32 15.70
N LYS A 200 7.14 1.09 15.79
CA LYS A 200 6.92 2.02 16.91
C LYS A 200 6.67 1.27 18.22
N TYR A 201 5.99 0.14 18.16
CA TYR A 201 5.75 -0.70 19.32
C TYR A 201 7.06 -1.26 19.89
N LEU A 202 7.95 -1.77 19.04
CA LEU A 202 9.27 -2.26 19.45
C LEU A 202 10.10 -1.16 20.12
N VAL A 203 10.07 0.07 19.58
CA VAL A 203 10.84 1.19 20.13
C VAL A 203 10.21 1.76 21.41
N ASN A 204 8.92 2.11 21.37
CA ASN A 204 8.27 2.87 22.43
C ASN A 204 7.72 2.00 23.56
N THR A 205 7.42 0.71 23.31
CA THR A 205 6.78 -0.18 24.28
C THR A 205 7.72 -1.29 24.73
N ALA A 206 8.39 -1.96 23.80
CA ALA A 206 9.38 -3.00 24.16
C ALA A 206 10.75 -2.41 24.58
N GLY A 207 10.93 -1.08 24.47
CA GLY A 207 12.15 -0.39 24.89
C GLY A 207 13.38 -0.67 24.01
N MET A 208 13.18 -1.18 22.80
CA MET A 208 14.29 -1.48 21.89
C MET A 208 14.91 -0.22 21.30
N HIS A 209 16.23 -0.24 21.11
CA HIS A 209 16.93 0.83 20.41
C HIS A 209 16.42 0.96 18.96
N ALA A 210 16.20 2.20 18.50
CA ALA A 210 15.58 2.50 17.21
C ALA A 210 16.29 1.83 16.02
N ASN A 211 17.63 1.78 16.03
CA ASN A 211 18.41 1.14 14.97
C ASN A 211 18.17 -0.38 14.91
N VAL A 212 18.05 -1.04 16.06
CA VAL A 212 17.81 -2.50 16.13
C VAL A 212 16.40 -2.81 15.67
N ALA A 213 15.40 -2.06 16.14
CA ALA A 213 14.01 -2.22 15.72
C ALA A 213 13.83 -1.97 14.21
N SER A 214 14.50 -0.95 13.66
CA SER A 214 14.50 -0.68 12.22
C SER A 214 15.13 -1.82 11.41
N GLY A 215 16.25 -2.37 11.88
CA GLY A 215 16.92 -3.52 11.27
C GLY A 215 16.03 -4.77 11.23
N ILE A 216 15.41 -5.12 12.37
CA ILE A 216 14.48 -6.26 12.47
C ILE A 216 13.30 -6.07 11.51
N MET A 217 12.67 -4.89 11.52
CA MET A 217 11.54 -4.61 10.64
C MET A 217 11.92 -4.65 9.16
N THR A 218 13.13 -4.19 8.81
CA THR A 218 13.62 -4.26 7.44
C THR A 218 13.77 -5.71 6.98
N VAL A 219 14.40 -6.57 7.79
CA VAL A 219 14.55 -8.00 7.47
C VAL A 219 13.19 -8.68 7.41
N ALA A 220 12.30 -8.41 8.38
CA ALA A 220 10.96 -9.00 8.41
C ALA A 220 10.13 -8.60 7.18
N LEU A 221 10.19 -7.35 6.74
CA LEU A 221 9.53 -6.90 5.51
C LEU A 221 10.14 -7.54 4.26
N CYS A 222 11.46 -7.79 4.22
CA CYS A 222 12.10 -8.54 3.14
C CYS A 222 11.62 -9.98 3.10
N VAL A 223 11.55 -10.68 4.25
CA VAL A 223 11.01 -12.04 4.32
C VAL A 223 9.54 -12.04 3.88
N PHE A 224 8.74 -11.11 4.39
CA PHE A 224 7.34 -10.95 4.02
C PHE A 224 7.16 -10.74 2.50
N MET A 225 8.02 -9.94 1.87
CA MET A 225 8.02 -9.75 0.42
C MET A 225 8.33 -11.06 -0.36
N LEU A 226 9.24 -11.90 0.12
CA LEU A 226 9.62 -13.14 -0.56
C LEU A 226 8.60 -14.27 -0.37
N VAL A 227 7.90 -14.27 0.75
CA VAL A 227 6.94 -15.31 1.13
C VAL A 227 5.58 -15.10 0.42
N GLN A 228 5.22 -13.86 0.09
CA GLN A 228 3.96 -13.51 -0.57
C GLN A 228 3.61 -14.30 -1.83
N PRO A 229 4.52 -14.51 -2.80
CA PRO A 229 4.21 -15.33 -3.99
C PRO A 229 3.91 -16.79 -3.66
N LEU A 230 4.54 -17.35 -2.63
CA LEU A 230 4.32 -18.74 -2.19
C LEU A 230 2.92 -18.89 -1.62
N PHE A 231 2.51 -17.97 -0.74
CA PHE A 231 1.15 -17.93 -0.22
C PHE A 231 0.13 -17.60 -1.32
N GLY A 232 0.50 -16.73 -2.28
CA GLY A 232 -0.19 -16.46 -3.54
C GLY A 232 -0.65 -17.73 -4.23
N ALA A 233 0.32 -18.59 -4.54
CA ALA A 233 0.10 -19.87 -5.21
C ALA A 233 -0.60 -20.90 -4.33
N LEU A 234 -0.43 -20.84 -3.01
CA LEU A 234 -1.08 -21.75 -2.08
C LEU A 234 -2.59 -21.43 -1.93
N SER A 235 -2.97 -20.15 -1.90
CA SER A 235 -4.38 -19.74 -1.86
C SER A 235 -5.14 -20.19 -3.10
N ASP A 236 -4.49 -20.15 -4.27
CA ASP A 236 -5.06 -20.65 -5.52
C ASP A 236 -5.44 -22.15 -5.43
N LYS A 237 -4.79 -22.93 -4.56
CA LYS A 237 -5.10 -24.36 -4.32
C LYS A 237 -6.10 -24.61 -3.19
N ILE A 238 -6.02 -23.85 -2.10
CA ILE A 238 -6.86 -24.05 -0.89
C ILE A 238 -8.28 -23.49 -1.09
N GLY A 239 -8.42 -22.54 -2.00
CA GLY A 239 -9.69 -21.92 -2.35
C GLY A 239 -10.06 -20.76 -1.42
N ARG A 240 -10.68 -19.75 -2.03
CA ARG A 240 -10.99 -18.42 -1.48
C ARG A 240 -11.67 -18.45 -0.09
N ARG A 241 -12.72 -19.26 0.04
CA ARG A 241 -13.55 -19.33 1.25
C ARG A 241 -12.81 -19.94 2.45
N THR A 242 -11.94 -20.92 2.20
CA THR A 242 -11.19 -21.62 3.25
C THR A 242 -10.08 -20.71 3.78
N SER A 243 -9.37 -19.99 2.90
CA SER A 243 -8.37 -18.99 3.30
C SER A 243 -8.96 -17.91 4.23
N MET A 244 -10.17 -17.41 3.93
CA MET A 244 -10.85 -16.42 4.76
C MET A 244 -11.26 -16.94 6.15
N LEU A 245 -11.67 -18.21 6.25
CA LEU A 245 -12.04 -18.83 7.54
C LEU A 245 -10.79 -19.12 8.38
N CYS A 246 -9.72 -19.62 7.77
CA CYS A 246 -8.42 -19.77 8.42
C CYS A 246 -7.91 -18.44 8.95
N PHE A 247 -8.03 -17.35 8.16
CA PHE A 247 -7.67 -16.01 8.61
C PHE A 247 -8.46 -15.57 9.85
N GLY A 248 -9.79 -15.64 9.83
CA GLY A 248 -10.61 -15.17 10.95
C GLY A 248 -10.28 -15.91 12.25
N ALA A 249 -10.01 -17.21 12.16
CA ALA A 249 -9.61 -18.02 13.29
C ALA A 249 -8.20 -17.68 13.78
N LEU A 250 -7.20 -17.66 12.89
CA LEU A 250 -5.80 -17.38 13.23
C LEU A 250 -5.62 -15.96 13.75
N ALA A 251 -6.24 -14.96 13.12
CA ALA A 251 -6.17 -13.58 13.56
C ALA A 251 -6.76 -13.41 14.96
N THR A 252 -7.91 -14.02 15.26
CA THR A 252 -8.53 -13.88 16.59
C THR A 252 -7.72 -14.62 17.65
N LEU A 253 -7.22 -15.83 17.36
CA LEU A 253 -6.46 -16.61 18.34
C LEU A 253 -5.06 -16.05 18.61
N PHE A 254 -4.32 -15.66 17.57
CA PHE A 254 -2.89 -15.39 17.69
C PHE A 254 -2.54 -13.91 17.92
N THR A 255 -3.47 -12.95 17.69
CA THR A 255 -3.17 -11.52 17.88
C THR A 255 -2.78 -11.18 19.31
N VAL A 256 -3.59 -11.60 20.29
CA VAL A 256 -3.37 -11.28 21.71
C VAL A 256 -2.10 -11.96 22.26
N PRO A 257 -1.89 -13.28 22.11
CA PRO A 257 -0.71 -13.93 22.67
C PRO A 257 0.59 -13.45 22.03
N ILE A 258 0.61 -13.14 20.73
CA ILE A 258 1.82 -12.64 20.07
C ILE A 258 2.18 -11.23 20.57
N LEU A 259 1.21 -10.33 20.70
CA LEU A 259 1.47 -8.98 21.22
C LEU A 259 1.91 -9.02 22.69
N SER A 260 1.29 -9.85 23.52
CA SER A 260 1.72 -10.03 24.92
C SER A 260 3.08 -10.72 25.05
N ALA A 261 3.43 -11.64 24.14
CA ALA A 261 4.76 -12.24 24.09
C ALA A 261 5.83 -11.21 23.69
N LEU A 262 5.55 -10.37 22.70
CA LEU A 262 6.45 -9.29 22.26
C LEU A 262 6.79 -8.29 23.36
N GLN A 263 5.92 -8.08 24.36
CA GLN A 263 6.21 -7.18 25.50
C GLN A 263 7.32 -7.69 26.41
N ASN A 264 7.48 -9.02 26.51
CA ASN A 264 8.41 -9.65 27.45
C ASN A 264 9.70 -10.13 26.77
N VAL A 265 9.82 -9.93 25.46
CA VAL A 265 10.98 -10.38 24.70
C VAL A 265 12.08 -9.34 24.73
N THR A 266 13.21 -9.71 25.32
CA THR A 266 14.46 -8.94 25.34
C THR A 266 15.43 -9.33 24.21
N SER A 267 15.19 -10.46 23.54
CA SER A 267 16.06 -10.99 22.47
C SER A 267 15.60 -10.55 21.07
N PRO A 268 16.46 -9.89 20.27
CA PRO A 268 16.16 -9.48 18.89
C PRO A 268 15.69 -10.62 17.97
N TYR A 269 16.23 -11.83 18.15
CA TYR A 269 15.89 -13.00 17.33
C TYR A 269 14.50 -13.55 17.67
N ALA A 270 14.10 -13.51 18.95
CA ALA A 270 12.77 -13.90 19.37
C ALA A 270 11.71 -12.87 18.93
N ALA A 271 12.06 -11.58 18.92
CA ALA A 271 11.19 -10.53 18.39
C ALA A 271 10.99 -10.71 16.87
N PHE A 272 12.07 -11.00 16.13
CA PHE A 272 12.00 -11.33 14.71
C PHE A 272 11.10 -12.54 14.42
N ALA A 273 11.28 -13.65 15.13
CA ALA A 273 10.48 -14.85 14.95
C ALA A 273 8.98 -14.62 15.22
N LEU A 274 8.64 -13.87 16.28
CA LEU A 274 7.24 -13.53 16.59
C LEU A 274 6.61 -12.58 15.57
N VAL A 275 7.40 -11.66 15.04
CA VAL A 275 7.00 -10.74 13.96
C VAL A 275 6.75 -11.53 12.67
N ASP A 276 7.62 -12.45 12.29
CA ASP A 276 7.45 -13.27 11.08
C ASP A 276 6.27 -14.23 11.18
N VAL A 277 6.08 -14.90 12.33
CA VAL A 277 4.90 -15.76 12.56
C VAL A 277 3.61 -14.94 12.39
N ARG A 278 3.59 -13.72 12.93
CA ARG A 278 2.44 -12.83 12.78
C ARG A 278 2.24 -12.32 11.36
N ALA A 279 3.34 -12.08 10.63
CA ALA A 279 3.32 -11.65 9.23
C ALA A 279 2.65 -12.72 8.36
N ILE A 280 3.04 -13.98 8.57
CA ILE A 280 2.51 -15.16 7.89
C ILE A 280 1.02 -15.35 8.21
N ASP A 281 0.60 -15.17 9.46
CA ASP A 281 -0.83 -15.22 9.83
C ASP A 281 -1.66 -14.13 9.12
N CYS A 282 -1.10 -12.93 8.92
CA CYS A 282 -1.77 -11.85 8.20
C CYS A 282 -1.88 -12.10 6.69
N GLU A 283 -1.11 -13.04 6.13
CA GLU A 283 -1.00 -13.26 4.69
C GLU A 283 -2.25 -13.93 4.11
N PHE A 284 -2.94 -14.75 4.90
CA PHE A 284 -4.23 -15.34 4.52
C PHE A 284 -5.35 -14.33 4.25
N LEU A 285 -5.16 -13.07 4.67
CA LEU A 285 -6.09 -11.96 4.47
C LEU A 285 -6.00 -11.31 3.09
N TYR A 286 -4.86 -11.48 2.42
CA TYR A 286 -4.44 -10.65 1.29
C TYR A 286 -4.46 -11.37 -0.06
N LEU A 287 -4.85 -12.64 -0.05
CA LEU A 287 -4.88 -13.53 -1.21
C LEU A 287 -6.17 -13.40 -2.04
N ASP A 288 -6.89 -12.27 -1.88
CA ASP A 288 -8.19 -11.97 -2.47
C ASP A 288 -8.25 -10.64 -3.23
#